data_AF-A0A2D6MMG6-F1
#
_entry.id   AF-A0A2D6MMG6-F1
#
_cell.length_a   1.000
_cell.length_b   1.000
_cell.length_c   1.000
_cell.angle_alpha   90.00
_cell.angle_beta   90.00
_cell.angle_gamma   90.00
#
_symmetry.space_group_name_H-M   'P 1'
#
loop_
_entity.id
_entity.type
_entity.pdbx_description
1 polymer ?
#
loop_
_entity_poly.entity_id
_entity_poly.type
_entity_poly.pdbx_seq_one_letter_code
_entity_poly.pdbx_strand_id
1 'polypeptide(L)'
;MLVRSQDRGQHPPSTRRGERSLSATSGSQSSTPARRISGWVCGLISALLLAGCNGFEAADPLRGERILSIDSASLARLLERTIQLEGTPLARQSRLLLAKARSCQELWGRFEAPTSQRDAPVSISAFDLDALDCLDRERSLDRSPGSLHDLVAARRAGHAGLLVWPLGDDGHVEITLDADSQGGIVIEGVATPPSELGGFELFVPGEEPPAAPAITPSATLVHLRMRPAGGIKLSSLIPPQSQADRLFALKGRLLQGALLAGTWELAFVAPTEGRSLPLAVGALHHRLAAPTREAVDEALNQLEQTWPIRRTPQTFETADGSLVEGGCFVDLPLLPELAPCWVVTPEALIVGYRDDAIHAALAAPDVARGHADGSSVFEHGLDLHLDRLAQVDRRRLGSSTRTHPSDLFTKLTFRMAASGHGRVAIHARLAARP
;
A
#
# COMPACT_ATOMS: atom_id res chain seq x y z
N MET A 1 19.39 50.17 -15.03
CA MET A 1 19.40 51.35 -14.14
C MET A 1 19.75 50.85 -12.74
N LEU A 2 20.96 51.19 -12.28
CA LEU A 2 21.56 50.81 -11.00
C LEU A 2 21.01 51.68 -9.86
N VAL A 3 20.62 51.11 -8.72
CA VAL A 3 20.70 51.78 -7.41
C VAL A 3 21.00 50.76 -6.28
N ARG A 4 22.15 50.98 -5.62
CA ARG A 4 22.68 50.52 -4.32
C ARG A 4 21.74 50.89 -3.15
N SER A 5 21.84 50.51 -1.87
CA SER A 5 22.67 49.65 -1.02
C SER A 5 22.11 49.77 0.41
N GLN A 6 22.32 48.75 1.24
CA GLN A 6 22.59 48.79 2.70
C GLN A 6 21.61 49.49 3.65
N ASP A 7 21.13 48.73 4.64
CA ASP A 7 21.34 49.17 6.03
C ASP A 7 21.52 47.99 7.01
N ARG A 8 22.43 48.18 7.97
CA ARG A 8 22.84 47.24 9.03
C ARG A 8 22.31 47.79 10.36
N GLY A 9 21.67 46.93 11.17
CA GLY A 9 21.36 47.24 12.57
C GLY A 9 21.85 46.12 13.50
N GLN A 10 22.88 46.42 14.29
CA GLN A 10 23.38 45.62 15.42
C GLN A 10 22.64 45.99 16.71
N HIS A 11 22.44 45.02 17.63
CA HIS A 11 22.57 45.22 19.09
C HIS A 11 22.61 43.87 19.86
N PRO A 12 23.51 43.72 20.86
CA PRO A 12 23.50 42.66 21.89
C PRO A 12 23.28 43.26 23.32
N PRO A 13 23.69 42.64 24.46
CA PRO A 13 22.99 41.63 25.27
C PRO A 13 22.84 42.01 26.79
N SER A 14 22.08 41.24 27.60
CA SER A 14 22.18 41.22 29.09
C SER A 14 21.43 40.01 29.70
N THR A 15 22.07 38.99 30.31
CA THR A 15 22.49 38.81 31.73
C THR A 15 21.40 38.77 32.81
N ARG A 16 21.32 37.62 33.53
CA ARG A 16 21.11 37.42 35.00
C ARG A 16 20.79 35.92 35.26
N ARG A 17 21.02 35.27 36.41
CA ARG A 17 21.88 35.38 37.62
C ARG A 17 21.31 34.32 38.61
N GLY A 18 22.17 33.67 39.41
CA GLY A 18 21.80 32.92 40.62
C GLY A 18 22.46 31.54 40.68
N GLU A 19 23.68 31.35 41.21
CA GLU A 19 24.10 31.36 42.63
C GLU A 19 23.21 30.51 43.56
N ARG A 20 23.76 29.38 44.05
CA ARG A 20 23.97 29.14 45.49
C ARG A 20 24.95 27.99 45.78
N SER A 21 25.91 28.34 46.60
CA SER A 21 26.93 27.56 47.32
C SER A 21 26.30 26.72 48.46
N LEU A 22 26.96 25.63 48.89
CA LEU A 22 27.32 25.38 50.30
C LEU A 22 28.20 24.11 50.49
N SER A 23 29.45 24.38 50.89
CA SER A 23 30.24 23.78 51.99
C SER A 23 30.47 22.26 52.17
N ALA A 24 31.77 21.93 52.06
CA ALA A 24 32.65 21.01 52.79
C ALA A 24 32.19 20.29 54.07
N THR A 25 32.68 19.05 54.27
CA THR A 25 33.44 18.62 55.47
C THR A 25 34.22 17.30 55.26
N SER A 26 35.40 17.24 55.88
CA SER A 26 36.26 16.06 56.16
C SER A 26 35.51 14.93 56.90
N GLY A 27 35.90 13.66 57.00
CA GLY A 27 37.16 12.93 56.85
C GLY A 27 37.03 11.62 57.68
N SER A 28 38.14 10.89 57.80
CA SER A 28 38.39 9.73 58.69
C SER A 28 38.25 8.31 58.11
N GLN A 29 39.26 7.53 58.51
CA GLN A 29 39.68 6.20 58.11
C GLN A 29 38.89 5.10 58.85
N SER A 30 38.74 3.92 58.26
CA SER A 30 38.95 2.66 58.99
C SER A 30 39.03 1.46 58.03
N SER A 31 40.03 0.63 58.33
CA SER A 31 40.35 -0.66 57.74
C SER A 31 39.38 -1.76 58.19
N THR A 32 39.00 -2.68 57.29
CA THR A 32 39.09 -4.14 57.52
C THR A 32 38.80 -4.95 56.25
N PRO A 33 39.40 -6.14 56.07
CA PRO A 33 39.36 -6.91 54.83
C PRO A 33 38.36 -8.08 54.93
N ALA A 34 37.34 -8.09 54.08
CA ALA A 34 36.60 -9.32 53.77
C ALA A 34 35.66 -9.05 52.59
N ARG A 35 35.98 -9.59 51.40
CA ARG A 35 35.03 -10.02 50.36
C ARG A 35 35.77 -10.38 49.07
N ARG A 36 36.43 -11.55 49.06
CA ARG A 36 36.84 -12.22 47.80
C ARG A 36 35.81 -13.28 47.40
N ILE A 37 34.53 -12.92 47.26
CA ILE A 37 33.52 -13.76 46.59
C ILE A 37 32.52 -12.92 45.74
N SER A 38 32.44 -11.58 45.93
CA SER A 38 31.47 -10.76 45.18
C SER A 38 31.89 -10.39 43.74
N GLY A 39 33.17 -10.53 43.38
CA GLY A 39 33.67 -10.07 42.08
C GLY A 39 33.30 -10.99 40.92
N TRP A 40 33.23 -12.30 41.16
CA TRP A 40 32.91 -13.27 40.12
C TRP A 40 31.41 -13.34 39.80
N VAL A 41 30.54 -13.15 40.80
CA VAL A 41 29.08 -13.14 40.58
C VAL A 41 28.63 -11.84 39.88
N CYS A 42 29.18 -10.67 40.24
CA CYS A 42 28.92 -9.44 39.49
C CYS A 42 29.56 -9.45 38.09
N GLY A 43 30.71 -10.13 37.92
CA GLY A 43 31.33 -10.33 36.59
C GLY A 43 30.50 -11.24 35.69
N LEU A 44 29.93 -12.33 36.21
CA LEU A 44 29.06 -13.25 35.47
C LEU A 44 27.71 -12.63 35.14
N ILE A 45 27.11 -11.86 36.06
CA ILE A 45 25.85 -11.14 35.81
C ILE A 45 26.08 -10.00 34.80
N SER A 46 27.21 -9.30 34.84
CA SER A 46 27.54 -8.27 33.84
C SER A 46 27.89 -8.87 32.48
N ALA A 47 28.56 -10.03 32.44
CA ALA A 47 28.83 -10.76 31.19
C ALA A 47 27.56 -11.39 30.60
N LEU A 48 26.62 -11.87 31.42
CA LEU A 48 25.30 -12.36 30.97
C LEU A 48 24.37 -11.22 30.54
N LEU A 49 24.45 -10.04 31.17
CA LEU A 49 23.70 -8.85 30.77
C LEU A 49 24.28 -8.15 29.53
N LEU A 50 25.59 -8.27 29.27
CA LEU A 50 26.23 -7.77 28.04
C LEU A 50 26.22 -8.77 26.88
N ALA A 51 26.07 -10.08 27.16
CA ALA A 51 25.84 -11.09 26.13
C ALA A 51 24.34 -11.19 25.72
N GLY A 52 23.42 -10.69 26.54
CA GLY A 52 21.98 -10.73 26.30
C GLY A 52 21.35 -9.49 25.64
N CYS A 53 22.09 -8.38 25.53
CA CYS A 53 21.60 -7.12 24.97
C CYS A 53 22.65 -6.55 24.00
N ASN A 54 22.34 -6.55 22.70
CA ASN A 54 23.21 -6.19 21.56
C ASN A 54 23.93 -7.36 20.88
N GLY A 55 23.30 -8.53 20.81
CA GLY A 55 23.41 -9.28 19.56
C GLY A 55 22.87 -8.37 18.46
N PHE A 56 23.75 -7.71 17.70
CA PHE A 56 23.39 -7.26 16.37
C PHE A 56 22.83 -8.51 15.70
N GLU A 57 21.50 -8.56 15.57
CA GLU A 57 20.81 -9.57 14.79
C GLU A 57 21.60 -9.62 13.47
N ALA A 58 22.29 -10.73 13.23
CA ALA A 58 23.20 -10.84 12.09
C ALA A 58 22.39 -10.40 10.87
N ALA A 59 22.81 -9.29 10.25
CA ALA A 59 22.00 -8.61 9.25
C ALA A 59 21.54 -9.64 8.23
N ASP A 60 20.23 -9.84 8.13
CA ASP A 60 19.65 -10.89 7.29
C ASP A 60 20.23 -10.72 5.87
N PRO A 61 21.02 -11.70 5.39
CA PRO A 61 21.78 -11.57 4.15
C PRO A 61 20.87 -11.39 2.92
N LEU A 62 19.57 -11.67 3.04
CA LEU A 62 18.60 -11.51 1.96
C LEU A 62 18.04 -10.08 1.86
N ARG A 63 18.19 -9.22 2.88
CA ARG A 63 17.51 -7.91 2.91
C ARG A 63 17.86 -6.98 1.75
N GLY A 64 19.10 -7.04 1.25
CA GLY A 64 19.55 -6.22 0.12
C GLY A 64 19.36 -6.89 -1.25
N GLU A 65 18.87 -8.12 -1.27
CA GLU A 65 18.87 -8.95 -2.47
C GLU A 65 17.52 -8.88 -3.19
N ARG A 66 17.57 -8.92 -4.53
CA ARG A 66 16.39 -9.12 -5.38
C ARG A 66 16.44 -10.53 -5.91
N ILE A 67 15.62 -11.41 -5.35
CA ILE A 67 15.68 -12.82 -5.67
C ILE A 67 14.30 -13.31 -6.06
N LEU A 68 14.22 -14.06 -7.16
CA LEU A 68 13.09 -14.90 -7.49
C LEU A 68 13.56 -16.35 -7.58
N SER A 69 12.94 -17.23 -6.81
CA SER A 69 13.11 -18.68 -6.87
C SER A 69 11.74 -19.29 -7.11
N ILE A 70 11.60 -20.14 -8.13
CA ILE A 70 10.32 -20.79 -8.40
C ILE A 70 10.50 -22.20 -8.96
N ASP A 71 9.78 -23.15 -8.35
CA ASP A 71 9.65 -24.52 -8.82
C ASP A 71 9.02 -24.53 -10.22
N SER A 72 9.78 -25.06 -11.18
CA SER A 72 9.40 -25.00 -12.58
C SER A 72 8.15 -25.81 -12.88
N ALA A 73 7.92 -26.93 -12.18
CA ALA A 73 6.73 -27.76 -12.37
C ALA A 73 5.45 -27.01 -11.94
N SER A 74 5.53 -26.26 -10.84
CA SER A 74 4.42 -25.45 -10.34
C SER A 74 4.18 -24.22 -11.20
N LEU A 75 5.23 -23.54 -11.64
CA LEU A 75 5.12 -22.45 -12.61
C LEU A 75 4.54 -22.93 -13.95
N ALA A 76 4.98 -24.10 -14.44
CA ALA A 76 4.51 -24.64 -15.71
C ALA A 76 2.99 -24.79 -15.76
N ARG A 77 2.35 -25.23 -14.67
CA ARG A 77 0.88 -25.32 -14.58
C ARG A 77 0.20 -23.97 -14.79
N LEU A 78 0.74 -22.92 -14.15
CA LEU A 78 0.23 -21.56 -14.31
C LEU A 78 0.44 -21.05 -15.74
N LEU A 79 1.62 -21.27 -16.32
CA LEU A 79 1.96 -20.82 -17.66
C LEU A 79 1.14 -21.53 -18.74
N GLU A 80 0.89 -22.83 -18.60
CA GLU A 80 0.03 -23.60 -19.51
C GLU A 80 -1.38 -23.04 -19.54
N ARG A 81 -1.89 -22.58 -18.40
CA ARG A 81 -3.17 -21.89 -18.31
C ARG A 81 -3.13 -20.55 -19.02
N THR A 82 -2.15 -19.69 -18.74
CA THR A 82 -2.08 -18.35 -19.32
C THR A 82 -1.80 -18.35 -20.83
N ILE A 83 -1.23 -19.43 -21.38
CA ILE A 83 -1.08 -19.63 -22.83
C ILE A 83 -2.43 -19.68 -23.56
N GLN A 84 -3.52 -20.06 -22.89
CA GLN A 84 -4.88 -20.05 -23.44
C GLN A 84 -5.35 -18.63 -23.82
N LEU A 85 -4.66 -17.57 -23.36
CA LEU A 85 -4.91 -16.19 -23.77
C LEU A 85 -4.27 -15.89 -25.13
N GLU A 86 -4.63 -16.66 -26.16
CA GLU A 86 -4.00 -16.60 -27.47
C GLU A 86 -3.99 -15.19 -28.07
N GLY A 87 -2.90 -14.84 -28.75
CA GLY A 87 -2.72 -13.50 -29.34
C GLY A 87 -2.37 -12.39 -28.34
N THR A 88 -2.34 -12.65 -27.03
CA THR A 88 -1.93 -11.65 -26.03
C THR A 88 -0.40 -11.62 -25.82
N PRO A 89 0.18 -10.48 -25.38
CA PRO A 89 1.57 -10.43 -24.93
C PRO A 89 1.85 -11.40 -23.77
N LEU A 90 0.88 -11.58 -22.87
CA LEU A 90 0.99 -12.50 -21.74
C LEU A 90 1.18 -13.95 -22.21
N ALA A 91 0.34 -14.44 -23.13
CA ALA A 91 0.51 -15.80 -23.66
C ALA A 91 1.85 -15.99 -24.38
N ARG A 92 2.35 -14.95 -25.08
CA ARG A 92 3.68 -15.01 -25.71
C ARG A 92 4.80 -15.17 -24.67
N GLN A 93 4.77 -14.35 -23.62
CA GLN A 93 5.74 -14.45 -22.53
C GLN A 93 5.61 -15.79 -21.79
N SER A 94 4.39 -16.28 -21.58
CA SER A 94 4.17 -17.58 -20.95
C SER A 94 4.72 -18.74 -21.77
N ARG A 95 4.66 -18.70 -23.11
CA ARG A 95 5.31 -19.74 -23.96
C ARG A 95 6.83 -19.73 -23.82
N LEU A 96 7.45 -18.55 -23.82
CA LEU A 96 8.90 -18.40 -23.66
C LEU A 96 9.34 -18.93 -22.29
N LEU A 97 8.65 -18.50 -21.23
CA LEU A 97 8.96 -18.92 -19.87
C LEU A 97 8.66 -20.40 -19.64
N LEU A 98 7.62 -20.96 -20.28
CA LEU A 98 7.28 -22.39 -20.18
C LEU A 98 8.35 -23.26 -20.83
N ALA A 99 8.91 -22.84 -21.97
CA ALA A 99 10.02 -23.55 -22.60
C ALA A 99 11.23 -23.63 -21.66
N LYS A 100 11.53 -22.52 -20.97
CA LYS A 100 12.61 -22.44 -19.97
C LYS A 100 12.31 -23.26 -18.71
N ALA A 101 11.09 -23.18 -18.18
CA ALA A 101 10.66 -23.96 -17.02
C ALA A 101 10.73 -25.46 -17.31
N ARG A 102 10.35 -25.92 -18.51
CA ARG A 102 10.39 -27.35 -18.86
C ARG A 102 11.80 -27.94 -18.93
N SER A 103 12.82 -27.12 -19.15
CA SER A 103 14.22 -27.58 -19.18
C SER A 103 14.87 -27.65 -17.80
N CYS A 104 14.21 -27.19 -16.74
CA CYS A 104 14.88 -26.84 -15.48
C CYS A 104 14.04 -27.29 -14.27
N GLN A 105 14.67 -27.72 -13.18
CA GLN A 105 13.92 -28.05 -11.96
C GLN A 105 13.41 -26.79 -11.25
N GLU A 106 14.25 -25.77 -11.20
CA GLU A 106 13.93 -24.49 -10.59
C GLU A 106 14.40 -23.36 -11.50
N LEU A 107 13.57 -22.31 -11.62
CA LEU A 107 13.95 -21.05 -12.22
C LEU A 107 14.37 -20.08 -11.12
N TRP A 108 15.54 -19.46 -11.32
CA TRP A 108 16.19 -18.64 -10.32
C TRP A 108 16.67 -17.33 -10.93
N GLY A 109 16.33 -16.18 -10.36
CA GLY A 109 16.88 -14.89 -10.75
C GLY A 109 17.46 -14.17 -9.56
N ARG A 110 18.68 -13.64 -9.70
CA ARG A 110 19.23 -12.61 -8.81
C ARG A 110 19.38 -11.34 -9.63
N PHE A 111 18.63 -10.30 -9.25
CA PHE A 111 18.62 -9.05 -10.00
C PHE A 111 19.49 -8.02 -9.32
N GLU A 112 20.31 -7.30 -10.10
CA GLU A 112 21.09 -6.21 -9.54
C GLU A 112 20.15 -5.09 -9.05
N ALA A 113 20.40 -4.59 -7.84
CA ALA A 113 19.79 -3.35 -7.40
C ALA A 113 20.51 -2.19 -8.12
N PRO A 114 19.80 -1.24 -8.76
CA PRO A 114 20.42 -0.07 -9.34
C PRO A 114 21.17 0.65 -8.21
N THR A 115 22.48 0.81 -8.42
CA THR A 115 23.43 1.36 -7.45
C THR A 115 23.19 2.84 -7.13
N SER A 116 22.27 3.50 -7.84
CA SER A 116 21.79 4.84 -7.52
C SER A 116 20.28 4.95 -7.74
N GLN A 117 19.53 5.04 -6.65
CA GLN A 117 18.09 5.30 -6.60
C GLN A 117 17.65 6.64 -7.23
N ARG A 118 18.57 7.53 -7.60
CA ARG A 118 18.24 8.94 -7.88
C ARG A 118 17.57 9.21 -9.22
N ASP A 119 17.70 8.36 -10.24
CA ASP A 119 17.30 8.75 -11.61
C ASP A 119 16.37 7.76 -12.36
N ALA A 120 15.89 6.69 -11.74
CA ALA A 120 14.89 5.83 -12.40
C ALA A 120 13.88 5.26 -11.41
N PRO A 121 12.56 5.43 -11.65
CA PRO A 121 11.57 4.64 -10.93
C PRO A 121 11.86 3.16 -11.18
N VAL A 122 11.94 2.36 -10.12
CA VAL A 122 12.06 0.90 -10.19
C VAL A 122 10.80 0.40 -10.90
N SER A 123 10.88 0.23 -12.22
CA SER A 123 9.76 -0.30 -12.97
C SER A 123 9.70 -1.79 -12.71
N ILE A 124 8.59 -2.25 -12.11
CA ILE A 124 8.24 -3.67 -12.00
C ILE A 124 8.13 -4.29 -13.42
N SER A 125 7.96 -3.47 -14.47
CA SER A 125 7.99 -3.92 -15.86
C SER A 125 9.39 -4.33 -16.37
N ALA A 126 10.44 -4.14 -15.56
CA ALA A 126 11.81 -4.53 -15.87
C ALA A 126 12.22 -5.85 -15.18
N PHE A 127 11.26 -6.73 -14.88
CA PHE A 127 11.59 -8.14 -14.71
C PHE A 127 12.09 -8.66 -16.05
N ASP A 128 13.40 -8.62 -16.22
CA ASP A 128 14.06 -9.26 -17.34
C ASP A 128 13.94 -10.77 -17.15
N LEU A 129 12.95 -11.38 -17.79
CA LEU A 129 12.73 -12.83 -17.74
C LEU A 129 13.92 -13.60 -18.35
N ASP A 130 14.74 -12.93 -19.18
CA ASP A 130 15.96 -13.50 -19.71
C ASP A 130 17.02 -13.65 -18.61
N ALA A 131 17.01 -12.79 -17.58
CA ALA A 131 17.90 -12.85 -16.41
C ALA A 131 17.57 -13.98 -15.41
N LEU A 132 16.50 -14.75 -15.66
CA LEU A 132 16.27 -16.00 -14.93
C LEU A 132 17.27 -17.05 -15.41
N ASP A 133 17.90 -17.75 -14.50
CA ASP A 133 18.75 -18.89 -14.77
C ASP A 133 18.06 -20.19 -14.36
N CYS A 134 18.59 -21.28 -14.91
CA CYS A 134 18.15 -22.61 -14.57
C CYS A 134 19.02 -23.18 -13.47
N LEU A 135 18.38 -23.54 -12.38
CA LEU A 135 19.01 -24.24 -11.30
C LEU A 135 18.65 -25.73 -11.38
N ASP A 136 19.58 -26.50 -11.90
CA ASP A 136 19.50 -27.96 -11.89
C ASP A 136 20.29 -28.52 -10.70
N ARG A 137 19.69 -29.46 -9.97
CA ARG A 137 20.29 -30.12 -8.78
C ARG A 137 21.73 -30.64 -8.99
N GLU A 138 22.11 -30.93 -10.23
CA GLU A 138 23.41 -31.50 -10.60
C GLU A 138 24.49 -30.45 -10.91
N ARG A 139 24.12 -29.24 -11.33
CA ARG A 139 25.08 -28.14 -11.50
C ARG A 139 25.33 -27.48 -10.16
N SER A 140 26.29 -28.06 -9.44
CA SER A 140 26.86 -27.59 -8.18
C SER A 140 27.24 -26.11 -8.24
N LEU A 141 26.30 -25.21 -7.94
CA LEU A 141 26.64 -23.98 -7.25
C LEU A 141 27.39 -24.36 -5.98
N ASP A 142 28.40 -23.57 -5.64
CA ASP A 142 29.26 -23.71 -4.47
C ASP A 142 28.45 -24.17 -3.25
N ARG A 143 28.46 -25.48 -2.95
CA ARG A 143 27.72 -26.12 -1.85
C ARG A 143 28.40 -25.85 -0.50
N SER A 144 28.99 -24.68 -0.36
CA SER A 144 29.46 -24.17 0.90
C SER A 144 28.24 -23.97 1.80
N PRO A 145 28.15 -24.64 2.97
CA PRO A 145 27.03 -24.47 3.89
C PRO A 145 26.82 -22.99 4.19
N GLY A 146 25.58 -22.51 4.02
CA GLY A 146 25.26 -21.09 4.15
C GLY A 146 25.35 -20.29 2.86
N SER A 147 25.39 -20.97 1.70
CA SER A 147 25.24 -20.31 0.41
C SER A 147 23.91 -19.56 0.31
N LEU A 148 23.84 -18.52 -0.53
CA LEU A 148 22.62 -17.76 -0.79
C LEU A 148 21.47 -18.66 -1.25
N HIS A 149 21.80 -19.70 -2.02
CA HIS A 149 20.85 -20.69 -2.48
C HIS A 149 20.26 -21.50 -1.32
N ASP A 150 21.08 -21.99 -0.39
CA ASP A 150 20.59 -22.74 0.77
C ASP A 150 19.68 -21.89 1.65
N LEU A 151 20.02 -20.60 1.81
CA LEU A 151 19.19 -19.65 2.55
C LEU A 151 17.82 -19.46 1.89
N VAL A 152 17.77 -19.30 0.57
CA VAL A 152 16.50 -19.14 -0.14
C VAL A 152 15.71 -20.44 -0.18
N ALA A 153 16.34 -21.59 -0.37
CA ALA A 153 15.66 -22.88 -0.29
C ALA A 153 15.06 -23.10 1.11
N ALA A 154 15.78 -22.71 2.17
CA ALA A 154 15.26 -22.75 3.55
C ALA A 154 14.09 -21.78 3.76
N ARG A 155 14.16 -20.55 3.24
CA ARG A 155 13.06 -19.56 3.33
C ARG A 155 11.84 -19.94 2.50
N ARG A 156 12.05 -20.54 1.33
CA ARG A 156 10.97 -21.07 0.48
C ARG A 156 10.22 -22.21 1.17
N ALA A 157 10.84 -22.96 2.08
CA ALA A 157 10.19 -23.89 3.01
C ALA A 157 9.19 -24.90 2.37
N GLY A 158 9.39 -25.27 1.11
CA GLY A 158 8.51 -26.18 0.37
C GLY A 158 7.39 -25.52 -0.45
N HIS A 159 7.26 -24.19 -0.39
CA HIS A 159 6.39 -23.41 -1.28
C HIS A 159 6.86 -23.50 -2.74
N ALA A 160 5.94 -23.27 -3.67
CA ALA A 160 6.26 -23.29 -5.09
C ALA A 160 7.23 -22.17 -5.49
N GLY A 161 7.22 -21.03 -4.81
CA GLY A 161 8.19 -19.97 -5.08
C GLY A 161 8.46 -19.05 -3.89
N LEU A 162 9.53 -18.27 -4.01
CA LEU A 162 9.93 -17.19 -3.12
C LEU A 162 10.32 -15.97 -3.97
N LEU A 163 9.81 -14.80 -3.61
CA LEU A 163 10.29 -13.50 -4.07
C LEU A 163 10.77 -12.71 -2.86
N VAL A 164 12.02 -12.25 -2.93
CA VAL A 164 12.61 -11.28 -2.00
C VAL A 164 12.88 -10.00 -2.78
N TRP A 165 12.44 -8.86 -2.24
CA TRP A 165 12.61 -7.58 -2.90
C TRP A 165 12.87 -6.45 -1.88
N PRO A 166 13.92 -5.63 -2.04
CA PRO A 166 14.16 -4.48 -1.18
C PRO A 166 13.16 -3.36 -1.48
N LEU A 167 12.73 -2.65 -0.45
CA LEU A 167 11.82 -1.51 -0.51
C LEU A 167 12.54 -0.28 0.07
N GLY A 168 12.95 0.66 -0.77
CA GLY A 168 13.74 1.81 -0.33
C GLY A 168 15.13 1.38 0.16
N ASP A 169 15.63 2.04 1.21
CA ASP A 169 17.00 1.84 1.71
C ASP A 169 17.10 0.73 2.78
N ASP A 170 16.06 0.55 3.58
CA ASP A 170 16.03 -0.36 4.74
C ASP A 170 14.78 -1.25 4.81
N GLY A 171 13.80 -1.04 3.92
CA GLY A 171 12.63 -1.89 3.80
C GLY A 171 12.88 -3.12 2.92
N HIS A 172 12.02 -4.12 3.07
CA HIS A 172 12.04 -5.33 2.23
C HIS A 172 10.65 -5.98 2.20
N VAL A 173 10.40 -6.78 1.18
CA VAL A 173 9.25 -7.68 1.09
C VAL A 173 9.75 -9.08 0.75
N GLU A 174 9.21 -10.05 1.49
CA GLU A 174 9.43 -11.47 1.28
C GLU A 174 8.06 -12.10 1.10
N ILE A 175 7.81 -12.68 -0.08
CA ILE A 175 6.57 -13.40 -0.37
C ILE A 175 6.88 -14.80 -0.87
N THR A 176 6.10 -15.76 -0.40
CA THR A 176 6.01 -17.10 -0.93
C THR A 176 4.82 -17.19 -1.89
N LEU A 177 4.92 -18.10 -2.86
CA LEU A 177 3.91 -18.29 -3.88
C LEU A 177 3.56 -19.78 -3.96
N ASP A 178 2.27 -20.08 -4.07
CA ASP A 178 1.75 -21.42 -4.33
C ASP A 178 0.66 -21.39 -5.40
N ALA A 179 0.57 -22.47 -6.17
CA ALA A 179 -0.56 -22.72 -7.05
C ALA A 179 -1.62 -23.51 -6.28
N ASP A 180 -2.86 -23.04 -6.27
CA ASP A 180 -3.95 -23.82 -5.67
C ASP A 180 -4.41 -24.97 -6.58
N SER A 181 -5.25 -25.87 -6.05
CA SER A 181 -5.72 -27.05 -6.78
C SER A 181 -6.58 -26.73 -8.01
N GLN A 182 -7.10 -25.50 -8.12
CA GLN A 182 -7.90 -25.03 -9.24
C GLN A 182 -7.05 -24.27 -10.27
N GLY A 183 -5.73 -24.16 -10.05
CA GLY A 183 -4.81 -23.41 -10.90
C GLY A 183 -4.88 -21.90 -10.69
N GLY A 184 -5.33 -21.46 -9.51
CA GLY A 184 -5.18 -20.11 -9.00
C GLY A 184 -3.81 -19.93 -8.34
N ILE A 185 -3.53 -18.72 -7.86
CA ILE A 185 -2.29 -18.39 -7.15
C ILE A 185 -2.64 -17.90 -5.76
N VAL A 186 -1.93 -18.41 -4.75
CA VAL A 186 -1.93 -17.90 -3.39
C VAL A 186 -0.55 -17.33 -3.11
N ILE A 187 -0.53 -16.14 -2.52
CA ILE A 187 0.68 -15.41 -2.14
C ILE A 187 0.57 -15.11 -0.65
N GLU A 188 1.59 -15.48 0.11
CA GLU A 188 1.72 -15.15 1.51
C GLU A 188 3.05 -14.45 1.73
N GLY A 189 3.15 -13.58 2.72
CA GLY A 189 4.44 -12.97 3.00
C GLY A 189 4.41 -11.88 4.02
N VAL A 190 5.56 -11.23 4.14
CA VAL A 190 5.77 -10.14 5.07
C VAL A 190 6.56 -9.02 4.39
N ALA A 191 6.08 -7.79 4.54
CA ALA A 191 6.83 -6.61 4.22
C ALA A 191 7.28 -5.90 5.51
N THR A 192 8.52 -5.43 5.50
CA THR A 192 8.99 -4.39 6.41
C THR A 192 9.07 -3.10 5.60
N PRO A 193 8.17 -2.13 5.85
CA PRO A 193 8.20 -0.86 5.16
C PRO A 193 9.52 -0.11 5.42
N PRO A 194 10.02 0.71 4.48
CA PRO A 194 11.19 1.55 4.71
C PRO A 194 10.92 2.61 5.79
N SER A 195 11.99 3.12 6.41
CA SER A 195 11.90 4.23 7.37
C SER A 195 11.37 5.51 6.72
N GLU A 196 11.75 5.77 5.46
CA GLU A 196 11.21 6.87 4.65
C GLU A 196 10.08 6.37 3.74
N LEU A 197 8.84 6.46 4.23
CA LEU A 197 7.66 5.97 3.49
C LEU A 197 7.21 6.90 2.36
N GLY A 198 7.38 8.22 2.51
CA GLY A 198 6.79 9.19 1.59
C GLY A 198 5.28 8.93 1.37
N GLY A 199 4.86 8.81 0.12
CA GLY A 199 3.47 8.48 -0.25
C GLY A 199 3.04 7.05 0.09
N PHE A 200 3.97 6.11 0.32
CA PHE A 200 3.65 4.73 0.70
C PHE A 200 3.01 4.63 2.09
N GLU A 201 3.10 5.68 2.91
CA GLU A 201 2.51 5.67 4.26
C GLU A 201 1.00 5.41 4.23
N LEU A 202 0.28 5.79 3.16
CA LEU A 202 -1.14 5.51 2.99
C LEU A 202 -1.48 4.03 2.76
N PHE A 203 -0.48 3.21 2.46
CA PHE A 203 -0.64 1.78 2.19
C PHE A 203 -0.11 0.90 3.32
N VAL A 204 0.54 1.47 4.34
CA VAL A 204 0.97 0.74 5.53
C VAL A 204 -0.22 0.60 6.48
N PRO A 205 -0.78 -0.61 6.67
CA PRO A 205 -1.95 -0.81 7.51
C PRO A 205 -1.66 -0.49 8.98
N GLY A 206 -2.61 0.15 9.65
CA GLY A 206 -2.63 0.28 11.10
C GLY A 206 -3.09 -1.00 11.80
N GLU A 207 -2.91 -1.04 13.12
CA GLU A 207 -3.33 -2.16 13.97
C GLU A 207 -4.86 -2.27 14.06
N GLU A 208 -5.57 -1.14 13.97
CA GLU A 208 -7.02 -1.14 13.97
C GLU A 208 -7.57 -1.48 12.57
N PRO A 209 -8.66 -2.25 12.49
CA PRO A 209 -9.29 -2.58 11.21
C PRO A 209 -9.87 -1.31 10.55
N PRO A 210 -9.98 -1.30 9.21
CA PRO A 210 -10.74 -0.27 8.50
C PRO A 210 -12.21 -0.23 8.95
N ALA A 211 -12.82 0.95 8.87
CA ALA A 211 -14.26 1.11 9.07
C ALA A 211 -15.07 0.26 8.08
N ALA A 212 -16.35 0.00 8.42
CA ALA A 212 -17.29 -0.66 7.51
C ALA A 212 -17.35 0.07 6.17
N PRO A 213 -17.55 -0.64 5.04
CA PRO A 213 -17.48 0.00 3.73
C PRO A 213 -18.59 1.04 3.56
N ALA A 214 -18.22 2.26 3.15
CA ALA A 214 -19.14 3.32 2.78
C ALA A 214 -19.52 3.27 1.29
N ILE A 215 -18.69 2.62 0.46
CA ILE A 215 -18.98 2.36 -0.95
C ILE A 215 -19.47 0.93 -1.09
N THR A 216 -20.60 0.72 -1.80
CA THR A 216 -21.17 -0.62 -2.03
C THR A 216 -20.19 -1.52 -2.79
N PRO A 217 -19.65 -2.61 -2.20
CA PRO A 217 -18.67 -3.48 -2.87
C PRO A 217 -19.29 -4.31 -4.02
N SER A 218 -20.61 -4.38 -4.07
CA SER A 218 -21.34 -5.23 -5.02
C SER A 218 -21.25 -4.74 -6.47
N ALA A 219 -21.10 -3.43 -6.68
CA ALA A 219 -21.04 -2.79 -7.99
C ALA A 219 -19.60 -2.47 -8.47
N THR A 220 -18.59 -2.74 -7.63
CA THR A 220 -17.21 -2.38 -7.91
C THR A 220 -16.53 -3.37 -8.84
N LEU A 221 -15.74 -2.83 -9.77
CA LEU A 221 -14.74 -3.54 -10.56
C LEU A 221 -13.44 -3.66 -9.76
N VAL A 222 -13.11 -2.59 -9.03
CA VAL A 222 -11.97 -2.49 -8.12
C VAL A 222 -12.44 -1.84 -6.83
N HIS A 223 -12.05 -2.36 -5.68
CA HIS A 223 -12.32 -1.75 -4.38
C HIS A 223 -11.11 -1.88 -3.46
N LEU A 224 -10.55 -0.75 -3.07
CA LEU A 224 -9.46 -0.62 -2.12
C LEU A 224 -10.01 0.03 -0.85
N ARG A 225 -9.72 -0.54 0.31
CA ARG A 225 -10.07 0.01 1.61
C ARG A 225 -8.90 -0.15 2.58
N MET A 226 -8.49 0.96 3.17
CA MET A 226 -7.27 1.05 3.97
C MET A 226 -7.48 1.95 5.18
N ARG A 227 -6.87 1.59 6.30
CA ARG A 227 -6.69 2.47 7.45
C ARG A 227 -5.20 2.58 7.77
N PRO A 228 -4.52 3.65 7.32
CA PRO A 228 -3.08 3.75 7.49
C PRO A 228 -2.65 3.86 8.95
N ALA A 229 -1.50 3.28 9.31
CA ALA A 229 -0.96 3.36 10.67
C ALA A 229 -0.75 4.81 11.15
N GLY A 230 -0.27 5.69 10.27
CA GLY A 230 -0.06 7.11 10.53
C GLY A 230 -1.31 7.99 10.34
N GLY A 231 -2.48 7.39 10.06
CA GLY A 231 -3.68 8.08 9.63
C GLY A 231 -3.58 8.67 8.21
N ILE A 232 -4.63 9.39 7.80
CA ILE A 232 -4.68 10.00 6.46
C ILE A 232 -3.99 11.36 6.50
N LYS A 233 -2.71 11.42 6.13
CA LYS A 233 -1.96 12.67 6.03
C LYS A 233 -2.22 13.36 4.68
N LEU A 234 -3.41 13.91 4.47
CA LEU A 234 -3.75 14.58 3.18
C LEU A 234 -2.73 15.66 2.78
N SER A 235 -2.15 16.35 3.77
CA SER A 235 -1.12 17.35 3.53
C SER A 235 0.20 16.80 2.99
N SER A 236 0.55 15.52 3.27
CA SER A 236 1.77 14.90 2.72
C SER A 236 1.64 14.54 1.25
N LEU A 237 0.41 14.49 0.71
CA LEU A 237 0.14 14.30 -0.71
C LEU A 237 0.37 15.56 -1.54
N ILE A 238 0.52 16.71 -0.88
CA ILE A 238 0.76 17.99 -1.51
C ILE A 238 2.27 18.25 -1.47
N PRO A 239 2.97 18.30 -2.62
CA PRO A 239 4.40 18.54 -2.62
C PRO A 239 4.72 19.88 -1.92
N PRO A 240 5.70 19.90 -0.97
CA PRO A 240 6.07 21.13 -0.28
C PRO A 240 6.42 22.26 -1.25
N GLN A 241 6.05 23.49 -0.92
CA GLN A 241 6.31 24.70 -1.72
C GLN A 241 5.59 24.76 -3.08
N SER A 242 4.81 23.73 -3.43
CA SER A 242 3.97 23.77 -4.61
C SER A 242 2.92 24.88 -4.53
N GLN A 243 2.29 25.21 -5.66
CA GLN A 243 1.14 26.11 -5.65
C GLN A 243 0.01 25.53 -4.80
N ALA A 244 -0.18 24.21 -4.82
CA ALA A 244 -1.16 23.53 -3.99
C ALA A 244 -0.83 23.63 -2.49
N ASP A 245 0.44 23.55 -2.09
CA ASP A 245 0.87 23.71 -0.69
C ASP A 245 0.51 25.11 -0.17
N ARG A 246 0.83 26.13 -0.96
CA ARG A 246 0.50 27.54 -0.65
C ARG A 246 -1.01 27.80 -0.53
N LEU A 247 -1.83 27.06 -1.28
CA LEU A 247 -3.28 27.27 -1.32
C LEU A 247 -4.06 26.39 -0.33
N PHE A 248 -3.55 25.19 -0.02
CA PHE A 248 -4.36 24.14 0.61
C PHE A 248 -3.71 23.44 1.81
N ALA A 249 -2.42 23.66 2.13
CA ALA A 249 -1.75 22.87 3.16
C ALA A 249 -2.33 23.02 4.57
N LEU A 250 -2.65 24.24 5.01
CA LEU A 250 -3.25 24.46 6.33
C LEU A 250 -4.66 23.82 6.41
N LYS A 251 -5.41 23.87 5.31
CA LYS A 251 -6.78 23.34 5.22
C LYS A 251 -6.78 21.82 5.15
N GLY A 252 -5.81 21.23 4.45
CA GLY A 252 -5.56 19.79 4.46
C GLY A 252 -5.32 19.26 5.89
N ARG A 253 -4.64 20.03 6.75
CA ARG A 253 -4.46 19.67 8.16
C ARG A 253 -5.76 19.75 8.98
N LEU A 254 -6.60 20.74 8.71
CA LEU A 254 -7.90 20.88 9.38
C LEU A 254 -8.88 19.76 8.97
N LEU A 255 -8.97 19.48 7.67
CA LEU A 255 -9.79 18.37 7.15
C LEU A 255 -9.27 17.02 7.66
N GLN A 256 -7.95 16.82 7.68
CA GLN A 256 -7.34 15.65 8.32
C GLN A 256 -7.77 15.51 9.79
N GLY A 257 -7.88 16.62 10.53
CA GLY A 257 -8.41 16.62 11.89
C GLY A 257 -9.88 16.21 12.01
N ALA A 258 -10.68 16.38 10.96
CA ALA A 258 -12.08 15.92 10.91
C ALA A 258 -12.21 14.44 10.51
N LEU A 259 -11.26 13.91 9.73
CA LEU A 259 -11.20 12.52 9.25
C LEU A 259 -10.65 11.54 10.31
N LEU A 260 -11.28 11.56 11.48
CA LEU A 260 -10.82 10.88 12.70
C LEU A 260 -10.93 9.35 12.66
N ALA A 261 -11.66 8.78 11.69
CA ALA A 261 -11.70 7.33 11.50
C ALA A 261 -10.44 6.80 10.82
N GLY A 262 -9.69 7.66 10.11
CA GLY A 262 -8.46 7.29 9.42
C GLY A 262 -8.64 6.25 8.31
N THR A 263 -9.87 5.91 7.93
CA THR A 263 -10.16 4.95 6.86
C THR A 263 -10.43 5.70 5.57
N TRP A 264 -9.80 5.26 4.49
CA TRP A 264 -10.11 5.71 3.14
C TRP A 264 -10.46 4.52 2.25
N GLU A 265 -11.34 4.79 1.29
CA GLU A 265 -11.73 3.85 0.25
C GLU A 265 -11.54 4.48 -1.12
N LEU A 266 -11.19 3.64 -2.09
CA LEU A 266 -11.20 3.96 -3.50
C LEU A 266 -11.87 2.82 -4.24
N ALA A 267 -12.84 3.13 -5.08
CA ALA A 267 -13.46 2.15 -5.95
C ALA A 267 -13.54 2.64 -7.38
N PHE A 268 -13.47 1.68 -8.30
CA PHE A 268 -13.84 1.85 -9.69
C PHE A 268 -15.08 1.01 -9.94
N VAL A 269 -16.17 1.63 -10.36
CA VAL A 269 -17.42 0.95 -10.69
C VAL A 269 -17.61 0.87 -12.19
N ALA A 270 -18.53 -0.01 -12.59
CA ALA A 270 -18.92 -0.12 -13.97
C ALA A 270 -19.40 1.24 -14.52
N PRO A 271 -19.02 1.55 -15.75
CA PRO A 271 -19.43 2.77 -16.42
C PRO A 271 -20.91 2.74 -16.82
N THR A 272 -21.52 3.92 -16.84
CA THR A 272 -22.89 4.11 -17.34
C THR A 272 -22.99 3.88 -18.84
N GLU A 273 -24.22 3.59 -19.31
CA GLU A 273 -24.51 3.39 -20.72
C GLU A 273 -24.05 4.59 -21.56
N GLY A 274 -23.43 4.32 -22.71
CA GLY A 274 -22.91 5.34 -23.62
C GLY A 274 -21.56 5.97 -23.24
N ARG A 275 -21.00 5.67 -22.06
CA ARG A 275 -19.68 6.17 -21.65
C ARG A 275 -18.59 5.14 -21.88
N SER A 276 -17.31 5.57 -21.84
CA SER A 276 -16.11 4.73 -22.06
C SER A 276 -15.22 4.55 -20.83
N LEU A 277 -15.27 5.43 -19.82
CA LEU A 277 -14.40 5.38 -18.65
C LEU A 277 -15.11 4.80 -17.42
N PRO A 278 -14.49 3.86 -16.66
CA PRO A 278 -15.00 3.40 -15.38
C PRO A 278 -15.27 4.56 -14.42
N LEU A 279 -16.23 4.41 -13.51
CA LEU A 279 -16.49 5.49 -12.55
C LEU A 279 -15.60 5.36 -11.32
N ALA A 280 -14.67 6.29 -11.10
CA ALA A 280 -13.90 6.43 -9.87
C ALA A 280 -14.71 7.12 -8.76
N VAL A 281 -14.67 6.54 -7.57
CA VAL A 281 -15.27 7.12 -6.37
C VAL A 281 -14.34 6.86 -5.18
N GLY A 282 -14.14 7.87 -4.36
CA GLY A 282 -13.39 7.78 -3.11
C GLY A 282 -14.29 8.06 -1.92
N ALA A 283 -14.02 7.42 -0.79
CA ALA A 283 -14.67 7.74 0.48
C ALA A 283 -13.63 8.01 1.56
N LEU A 284 -13.85 9.07 2.34
CA LEU A 284 -13.04 9.45 3.48
C LEU A 284 -13.92 9.34 4.72
N HIS A 285 -13.63 8.37 5.58
CA HIS A 285 -14.44 8.10 6.77
C HIS A 285 -14.23 9.17 7.83
N HIS A 286 -15.33 9.53 8.49
CA HIS A 286 -15.34 10.47 9.59
C HIS A 286 -16.11 9.87 10.78
N ARG A 287 -16.02 10.52 11.95
CA ARG A 287 -16.80 10.12 13.13
C ARG A 287 -18.10 10.90 13.27
N LEU A 288 -18.16 12.09 12.68
CA LEU A 288 -19.22 13.06 12.88
C LEU A 288 -19.51 13.77 11.54
N ALA A 289 -20.73 13.58 11.03
CA ALA A 289 -21.16 14.15 9.76
C ALA A 289 -21.25 15.69 9.79
N ALA A 290 -21.76 16.28 10.87
CA ALA A 290 -21.98 17.74 10.95
C ALA A 290 -20.67 18.55 10.85
N PRO A 291 -19.61 18.30 11.65
CA PRO A 291 -18.33 18.99 11.51
C PRO A 291 -17.68 18.76 10.14
N THR A 292 -17.85 17.55 9.57
CA THR A 292 -17.33 17.23 8.23
C THR A 292 -18.05 18.06 7.17
N ARG A 293 -19.38 18.19 7.25
CA ARG A 293 -20.18 19.02 6.35
C ARG A 293 -19.78 20.49 6.43
N GLU A 294 -19.64 21.04 7.62
CA GLU A 294 -19.19 22.43 7.82
C GLU A 294 -17.79 22.67 7.22
N ALA A 295 -16.84 21.74 7.45
CA ALA A 295 -15.50 21.84 6.89
C ALA A 295 -15.49 21.75 5.36
N VAL A 296 -16.32 20.89 4.79
CA VAL A 296 -16.51 20.74 3.35
C VAL A 296 -17.14 22.00 2.75
N ASP A 297 -18.22 22.52 3.34
CA ASP A 297 -18.88 23.74 2.88
C ASP A 297 -17.94 24.94 2.89
N GLU A 298 -17.13 25.09 3.95
CA GLU A 298 -16.13 26.15 4.03
C GLU A 298 -15.05 25.97 2.96
N ALA A 299 -14.55 24.75 2.74
CA ALA A 299 -13.57 24.47 1.69
C ALA A 299 -14.12 24.77 0.28
N LEU A 300 -15.37 24.43 0.02
CA LEU A 300 -16.04 24.67 -1.26
C LEU A 300 -16.36 26.15 -1.49
N ASN A 301 -16.85 26.86 -0.47
CA ASN A 301 -17.06 28.32 -0.53
C ASN A 301 -15.79 29.05 -0.96
N GLN A 302 -14.64 28.65 -0.41
CA GLN A 302 -13.35 29.25 -0.76
C GLN A 302 -12.91 28.88 -2.17
N LEU A 303 -13.20 27.65 -2.62
CA LEU A 303 -12.91 27.22 -3.98
C LEU A 303 -13.68 28.07 -5.01
N GLU A 304 -14.96 28.36 -4.76
CA GLU A 304 -15.80 29.23 -5.58
C GLU A 304 -15.41 30.72 -5.51
N GLN A 305 -14.80 31.17 -4.41
CA GLN A 305 -14.24 32.52 -4.30
C GLN A 305 -12.93 32.67 -5.08
N THR A 306 -12.15 31.58 -5.17
CA THR A 306 -10.83 31.60 -5.80
C THR A 306 -10.90 31.34 -7.30
N TRP A 307 -11.81 30.46 -7.73
CA TRP A 307 -11.93 29.99 -9.10
C TRP A 307 -13.32 30.31 -9.65
N PRO A 308 -13.47 30.58 -10.96
CA PRO A 308 -14.76 30.86 -11.59
C PRO A 308 -15.59 29.58 -11.78
N ILE A 309 -15.88 28.87 -10.69
CA ILE A 309 -16.68 27.65 -10.66
C ILE A 309 -17.84 27.84 -9.67
N ARG A 310 -18.93 27.10 -9.87
CA ARG A 310 -20.11 27.12 -9.00
C ARG A 310 -20.56 25.70 -8.70
N ARG A 311 -20.96 25.47 -7.46
CA ARG A 311 -21.62 24.24 -7.04
C ARG A 311 -23.07 24.24 -7.49
N THR A 312 -23.51 23.11 -7.99
CA THR A 312 -24.91 22.80 -8.22
C THR A 312 -25.36 21.88 -7.09
N PRO A 313 -26.31 22.32 -6.24
CA PRO A 313 -26.88 21.44 -5.22
C PRO A 313 -27.49 20.19 -5.84
N GLN A 314 -27.28 19.05 -5.19
CA GLN A 314 -27.80 17.76 -5.61
C GLN A 314 -28.29 16.96 -4.40
N THR A 315 -29.20 16.03 -4.64
CA THR A 315 -29.66 15.06 -3.65
C THR A 315 -29.36 13.67 -4.18
N PHE A 316 -28.77 12.83 -3.33
CA PHE A 316 -28.46 11.44 -3.67
C PHE A 316 -29.28 10.50 -2.80
N GLU A 317 -29.77 9.43 -3.39
CA GLU A 317 -30.46 8.35 -2.69
C GLU A 317 -29.44 7.33 -2.20
N THR A 318 -29.54 6.93 -0.94
CA THR A 318 -28.73 5.88 -0.30
C THR A 318 -29.38 4.51 -0.40
N ALA A 319 -28.63 3.46 -0.05
CA ALA A 319 -29.10 2.08 -0.09
C ALA A 319 -30.37 1.81 0.76
N ASP A 320 -30.61 2.59 1.81
CA ASP A 320 -31.80 2.50 2.66
C ASP A 320 -32.98 3.35 2.17
N GLY A 321 -32.83 4.00 1.00
CA GLY A 321 -33.83 4.89 0.40
C GLY A 321 -33.87 6.29 1.02
N SER A 322 -32.96 6.62 1.94
CA SER A 322 -32.87 7.98 2.46
C SER A 322 -32.23 8.93 1.45
N LEU A 323 -32.56 10.21 1.54
CA LEU A 323 -32.00 11.25 0.68
C LEU A 323 -30.96 12.04 1.47
N VAL A 324 -29.76 12.15 0.89
CA VAL A 324 -28.65 12.91 1.44
C VAL A 324 -28.30 14.08 0.52
N GLU A 325 -28.10 15.24 1.12
CA GLU A 325 -27.71 16.46 0.39
C GLU A 325 -26.21 16.45 0.06
N GLY A 326 -25.91 16.90 -1.15
CA GLY A 326 -24.56 17.06 -1.66
C GLY A 326 -24.50 18.12 -2.76
N GLY A 327 -23.49 18.03 -3.60
CA GLY A 327 -23.37 18.94 -4.74
C GLY A 327 -22.38 18.45 -5.78
N CYS A 328 -22.38 19.12 -6.92
CA CYS A 328 -21.49 18.85 -8.04
C CYS A 328 -20.92 20.14 -8.63
N PHE A 329 -19.75 20.06 -9.26
CA PHE A 329 -19.21 21.11 -10.13
C PHE A 329 -19.43 20.74 -11.61
N VAL A 330 -20.63 20.97 -12.14
CA VAL A 330 -21.02 20.50 -13.49
C VAL A 330 -20.41 21.31 -14.65
N ASP A 331 -19.90 22.51 -14.37
CA ASP A 331 -19.39 23.45 -15.38
C ASP A 331 -17.90 23.80 -15.16
N LEU A 332 -17.03 22.79 -15.03
CA LEU A 332 -15.59 23.04 -14.87
C LEU A 332 -14.94 23.54 -16.18
N PRO A 333 -14.30 24.73 -16.20
CA PRO A 333 -13.76 25.33 -17.43
C PRO A 333 -12.65 24.53 -18.13
N LEU A 334 -11.86 23.77 -17.35
CA LEU A 334 -10.67 23.08 -17.85
C LEU A 334 -10.92 21.61 -18.16
N LEU A 335 -11.96 21.00 -17.60
CA LEU A 335 -12.27 19.58 -17.69
C LEU A 335 -13.79 19.36 -17.63
N PRO A 336 -14.56 19.79 -18.66
CA PRO A 336 -16.03 19.73 -18.64
C PRO A 336 -16.59 18.29 -18.63
N GLU A 337 -15.77 17.32 -19.03
CA GLU A 337 -16.09 15.88 -18.93
C GLU A 337 -16.06 15.38 -17.47
N LEU A 338 -15.41 16.13 -16.56
CA LEU A 338 -15.43 15.90 -15.13
C LEU A 338 -16.46 16.83 -14.48
N ALA A 339 -17.36 16.24 -13.71
CA ALA A 339 -18.34 16.96 -12.91
C ALA A 339 -18.23 16.49 -11.46
N PRO A 340 -17.11 16.77 -10.76
CA PRO A 340 -16.86 16.16 -9.46
C PRO A 340 -17.98 16.50 -8.49
N CYS A 341 -18.51 15.45 -7.89
CA CYS A 341 -19.62 15.48 -6.97
C CYS A 341 -19.18 14.97 -5.61
N TRP A 342 -19.81 15.47 -4.56
CA TRP A 342 -19.58 15.04 -3.20
C TRP A 342 -20.89 14.91 -2.43
N VAL A 343 -20.83 14.10 -1.39
CA VAL A 343 -21.92 13.92 -0.43
C VAL A 343 -21.33 13.54 0.92
N VAL A 344 -21.91 14.05 2.01
CA VAL A 344 -21.53 13.70 3.38
C VAL A 344 -22.61 12.79 3.95
N THR A 345 -22.33 11.48 3.98
CA THR A 345 -23.17 10.47 4.64
C THR A 345 -22.92 10.50 6.16
N PRO A 346 -23.71 9.76 6.96
CA PRO A 346 -23.43 9.61 8.39
C PRO A 346 -22.03 9.05 8.70
N GLU A 347 -21.43 8.28 7.79
CA GLU A 347 -20.16 7.55 7.99
C GLU A 347 -18.97 8.15 7.23
N ALA A 348 -19.20 8.73 6.04
CA ALA A 348 -18.11 9.17 5.17
C ALA A 348 -18.42 10.43 4.36
N LEU A 349 -17.36 11.12 3.95
CA LEU A 349 -17.37 12.05 2.83
C LEU A 349 -17.06 11.23 1.58
N ILE A 350 -18.03 11.13 0.66
CA ILE A 350 -17.88 10.42 -0.60
C ILE A 350 -17.65 11.46 -1.70
N VAL A 351 -16.66 11.23 -2.54
CA VAL A 351 -16.30 12.09 -3.67
C VAL A 351 -16.21 11.23 -4.94
N GLY A 352 -17.02 11.57 -5.93
CA GLY A 352 -17.00 10.97 -7.26
C GLY A 352 -16.59 12.04 -8.27
N TYR A 353 -15.94 11.65 -9.37
CA TYR A 353 -15.64 12.63 -10.43
C TYR A 353 -16.88 13.03 -11.25
N ARG A 354 -18.03 12.38 -11.00
CA ARG A 354 -19.37 12.60 -11.61
C ARG A 354 -20.49 12.16 -10.65
N ASP A 355 -21.71 12.54 -10.98
CA ASP A 355 -22.94 12.22 -10.23
C ASP A 355 -23.27 10.72 -10.26
N ASP A 356 -23.15 10.09 -11.44
CA ASP A 356 -23.36 8.66 -11.61
C ASP A 356 -22.40 7.80 -10.77
N ALA A 357 -21.19 8.30 -10.49
CA ALA A 357 -20.25 7.64 -9.59
C ALA A 357 -20.77 7.61 -8.14
N ILE A 358 -21.39 8.70 -7.67
CA ILE A 358 -21.99 8.77 -6.33
C ILE A 358 -23.22 7.86 -6.26
N HIS A 359 -24.10 7.90 -7.25
CA HIS A 359 -25.27 7.01 -7.30
C HIS A 359 -24.86 5.53 -7.29
N ALA A 360 -23.87 5.15 -8.10
CA ALA A 360 -23.38 3.78 -8.12
C ALA A 360 -22.71 3.36 -6.80
N ALA A 361 -22.05 4.29 -6.09
CA ALA A 361 -21.41 4.02 -4.80
C ALA A 361 -22.42 3.84 -3.67
N LEU A 362 -23.52 4.60 -3.70
CA LEU A 362 -24.57 4.62 -2.69
C LEU A 362 -25.69 3.59 -2.94
N ALA A 363 -25.77 3.00 -4.13
CA ALA A 363 -26.81 2.07 -4.50
C ALA A 363 -26.87 0.84 -3.57
N ALA A 364 -28.10 0.38 -3.31
CA ALA A 364 -28.32 -0.86 -2.59
C ALA A 364 -27.61 -2.03 -3.31
N PRO A 365 -27.02 -2.98 -2.56
CA PRO A 365 -26.38 -4.13 -3.18
C PRO A 365 -27.41 -4.96 -3.96
N ASP A 366 -27.02 -5.41 -5.17
CA ASP A 366 -27.81 -6.34 -5.97
C ASP A 366 -27.93 -7.68 -5.22
N VAL A 367 -28.97 -7.84 -4.41
CA VAL A 367 -29.24 -9.06 -3.58
C VAL A 367 -29.43 -10.32 -4.46
N ALA A 368 -29.54 -10.16 -5.78
CA ALA A 368 -29.86 -11.25 -6.72
C ALA A 368 -28.65 -12.07 -7.22
N ARG A 369 -27.39 -11.77 -6.84
CA ARG A 369 -26.22 -12.54 -7.31
C ARG A 369 -25.19 -12.86 -6.22
N GLY A 370 -25.49 -13.92 -5.46
CA GLY A 370 -24.56 -15.02 -5.20
C GLY A 370 -23.32 -14.78 -4.31
N HIS A 371 -23.30 -15.51 -3.19
CA HIS A 371 -22.14 -15.86 -2.37
C HIS A 371 -21.41 -14.68 -1.70
N ALA A 372 -21.98 -14.27 -0.57
CA ALA A 372 -21.20 -13.66 0.50
C ALA A 372 -20.19 -14.71 1.00
N ASP A 373 -18.99 -14.69 0.44
CA ASP A 373 -17.82 -15.28 1.09
C ASP A 373 -17.61 -14.52 2.40
N GLY A 374 -18.18 -15.07 3.47
CA GLY A 374 -18.17 -14.48 4.79
C GLY A 374 -16.78 -14.58 5.42
N SER A 375 -15.84 -13.70 5.02
CA SER A 375 -14.55 -13.62 5.72
C SER A 375 -13.73 -12.32 5.61
N SER A 376 -14.14 -11.23 4.94
CA SER A 376 -13.23 -10.06 4.81
C SER A 376 -13.80 -8.69 5.20
N VAL A 377 -14.74 -8.64 6.14
CA VAL A 377 -15.31 -7.36 6.60
C VAL A 377 -14.29 -6.50 7.36
N PHE A 378 -13.16 -7.08 7.83
CA PHE A 378 -12.26 -6.43 8.80
C PHE A 378 -10.81 -6.22 8.34
N GLU A 379 -10.47 -6.43 7.08
CA GLU A 379 -9.08 -6.36 6.63
C GLU A 379 -8.82 -5.20 5.67
N HIS A 380 -7.61 -4.64 5.75
CA HIS A 380 -7.08 -3.70 4.77
C HIS A 380 -6.84 -4.44 3.47
N GLY A 381 -7.33 -3.94 2.34
CA GLY A 381 -7.20 -4.72 1.12
C GLY A 381 -7.77 -4.13 -0.15
N LEU A 382 -7.36 -4.77 -1.24
CA LEU A 382 -7.76 -4.52 -2.62
C LEU A 382 -8.52 -5.74 -3.14
N ASP A 383 -9.67 -5.50 -3.74
CA ASP A 383 -10.43 -6.46 -4.52
C ASP A 383 -10.49 -6.01 -5.98
N LEU A 384 -10.13 -6.89 -6.90
CA LEU A 384 -10.25 -6.71 -8.34
C LEU A 384 -11.12 -7.82 -8.92
N HIS A 385 -12.30 -7.46 -9.40
CA HIS A 385 -13.31 -8.36 -9.94
C HIS A 385 -13.15 -8.51 -11.45
N LEU A 386 -12.32 -9.47 -11.86
CA LEU A 386 -11.99 -9.74 -13.26
C LEU A 386 -13.21 -10.23 -14.05
N ASP A 387 -14.08 -11.02 -13.42
CA ASP A 387 -15.34 -11.48 -13.99
C ASP A 387 -16.29 -10.32 -14.34
N ARG A 388 -16.43 -9.34 -13.44
CA ARG A 388 -17.24 -8.13 -13.64
C ARG A 388 -16.63 -7.23 -14.72
N LEU A 389 -15.31 -7.07 -14.72
CA LEU A 389 -14.59 -6.38 -15.81
C LEU A 389 -14.91 -7.02 -17.17
N ALA A 390 -14.85 -8.36 -17.26
CA ALA A 390 -15.21 -9.09 -18.47
C ALA A 390 -16.67 -8.84 -18.92
N GLN A 391 -17.60 -8.72 -17.98
CA GLN A 391 -19.00 -8.44 -18.27
C GLN A 391 -19.18 -7.01 -18.79
N VAL A 392 -18.44 -6.04 -18.25
CA VAL A 392 -18.42 -4.66 -18.74
C VAL A 392 -17.84 -4.61 -20.16
N ASP A 393 -16.71 -5.26 -20.40
CA ASP A 393 -16.06 -5.27 -21.71
C ASP A 393 -16.93 -5.94 -22.78
N ARG A 394 -17.53 -7.10 -22.48
CA ARG A 394 -18.44 -7.79 -23.41
C ARG A 394 -19.68 -6.97 -23.76
N ARG A 395 -20.24 -6.23 -22.78
CA ARG A 395 -21.38 -5.34 -23.03
C ARG A 395 -21.02 -4.19 -23.97
N ARG A 396 -19.78 -3.70 -23.90
CA ARG A 396 -19.33 -2.51 -24.65
C ARG A 396 -18.74 -2.81 -26.01
N LEU A 397 -17.85 -3.80 -26.06
CA LEU A 397 -17.11 -4.17 -27.26
C LEU A 397 -17.85 -5.22 -28.10
N GLY A 398 -19.04 -5.65 -27.65
CA GLY A 398 -19.72 -6.83 -28.15
C GLY A 398 -18.99 -8.12 -27.75
N SER A 399 -19.43 -9.25 -28.32
CA SER A 399 -18.77 -10.56 -28.16
C SER A 399 -17.44 -10.63 -28.93
N SER A 400 -16.57 -9.62 -28.78
CA SER A 400 -15.26 -9.61 -29.43
C SER A 400 -14.47 -10.82 -28.97
N THR A 401 -13.87 -11.54 -29.92
CA THR A 401 -13.13 -12.79 -29.75
C THR A 401 -11.78 -12.64 -29.03
N ARG A 402 -11.51 -11.51 -28.38
CA ARG A 402 -10.24 -11.29 -27.67
C ARG A 402 -10.29 -11.99 -26.32
N THR A 403 -9.45 -13.01 -26.16
CA THR A 403 -9.20 -13.64 -24.87
C THR A 403 -8.69 -12.63 -23.85
N HIS A 404 -9.29 -12.62 -22.67
CA HIS A 404 -8.99 -11.71 -21.57
C HIS A 404 -8.55 -12.50 -20.33
N PRO A 405 -7.69 -11.97 -19.43
CA PRO A 405 -7.34 -12.65 -18.18
C PRO A 405 -8.54 -13.14 -17.36
N SER A 406 -9.69 -12.48 -17.51
CA SER A 406 -10.94 -12.86 -16.87
C SER A 406 -11.57 -14.17 -17.39
N ASP A 407 -11.14 -14.67 -18.55
CA ASP A 407 -11.52 -15.99 -19.04
C ASP A 407 -10.87 -17.10 -18.19
N LEU A 408 -9.73 -16.80 -17.56
CA LEU A 408 -8.98 -17.73 -16.74
C LEU A 408 -9.15 -17.50 -15.24
N PHE A 409 -9.42 -16.26 -14.84
CA PHE A 409 -9.46 -15.84 -13.44
C PHE A 409 -10.74 -15.06 -13.13
N THR A 410 -11.24 -15.19 -11.90
CA THR A 410 -12.49 -14.55 -11.47
C THR A 410 -12.24 -13.31 -10.62
N LYS A 411 -11.29 -13.40 -9.67
CA LYS A 411 -11.03 -12.33 -8.70
C LYS A 411 -9.56 -12.33 -8.30
N LEU A 412 -8.98 -11.14 -8.13
CA LEU A 412 -7.75 -10.95 -7.38
C LEU A 412 -8.11 -10.29 -6.04
N THR A 413 -7.74 -10.92 -4.94
CA THR A 413 -7.79 -10.31 -3.60
C THR A 413 -6.38 -10.06 -3.12
N PHE A 414 -6.17 -8.92 -2.47
CA PHE A 414 -4.95 -8.58 -1.77
C PHE A 414 -5.33 -8.02 -0.41
N ARG A 415 -4.71 -8.55 0.63
CA ARG A 415 -4.99 -8.27 2.03
C ARG A 415 -3.70 -7.95 2.75
N MET A 416 -3.77 -6.97 3.62
CA MET A 416 -2.67 -6.55 4.46
C MET A 416 -3.14 -6.41 5.90
N ALA A 417 -2.27 -6.76 6.83
CA ALA A 417 -2.49 -6.54 8.24
C ALA A 417 -1.19 -6.09 8.89
N ALA A 418 -1.28 -5.20 9.88
CA ALA A 418 -0.14 -4.91 10.74
C ALA A 418 0.29 -6.21 11.42
N SER A 419 1.57 -6.53 11.30
CA SER A 419 2.24 -7.61 12.01
C SER A 419 3.20 -6.95 13.00
N GLY A 420 3.29 -7.48 14.22
CA GLY A 420 4.08 -6.86 15.30
C GLY A 420 5.49 -6.46 14.86
N HIS A 421 6.09 -5.50 15.55
CA HIS A 421 7.43 -4.96 15.25
C HIS A 421 7.54 -4.20 13.91
N GLY A 422 6.48 -3.49 13.51
CA GLY A 422 6.50 -2.65 12.30
C GLY A 422 6.52 -3.44 10.98
N ARG A 423 6.07 -4.70 11.01
CA ARG A 423 5.95 -5.55 9.83
C ARG A 423 4.52 -5.51 9.29
N VAL A 424 4.33 -5.93 8.06
CA VAL A 424 3.03 -6.00 7.39
C VAL A 424 2.88 -7.39 6.85
N ALA A 425 1.92 -8.15 7.37
CA ALA A 425 1.54 -9.43 6.79
C ALA A 425 0.80 -9.17 5.47
N ILE A 426 1.17 -9.92 4.43
CA ILE A 426 0.60 -9.84 3.09
C ILE A 426 -0.04 -11.19 2.77
N HIS A 427 -1.28 -11.15 2.29
CA HIS A 427 -1.94 -12.31 1.71
C HIS A 427 -2.65 -11.88 0.41
N ALA A 428 -2.38 -12.57 -0.68
CA ALA A 428 -3.05 -12.31 -1.95
C ALA A 428 -3.52 -13.62 -2.59
N ARG A 429 -4.64 -13.57 -3.31
CA ARG A 429 -5.18 -14.71 -4.02
C ARG A 429 -5.69 -14.29 -5.39
N LEU A 430 -5.16 -14.91 -6.44
CA LEU A 430 -5.71 -14.87 -7.79
C LEU A 430 -6.56 -16.13 -7.99
N ALA A 431 -7.89 -15.97 -7.89
CA ALA A 431 -8.83 -17.07 -8.02
C ALA A 431 -8.97 -17.50 -9.47
N ALA A 432 -8.68 -18.77 -9.72
CA ALA A 432 -8.99 -19.45 -10.96
C ALA A 432 -10.50 -19.48 -11.26
N ARG A 433 -10.83 -19.44 -12.54
CA ARG A 433 -12.14 -19.86 -13.02
C ARG A 433 -12.19 -21.40 -13.07
N PRO A 434 -13.20 -22.07 -12.48
CA PRO A 434 -13.28 -23.53 -12.51
C PRO A 434 -13.45 -24.08 -13.93
#